data_AF-A0A7W1HEQ2-F1
#
_entry.id   AF-A0A7W1HEQ2-F1
#
_cell.length_a   1.000
_cell.length_b   1.000
_cell.length_c   1.000
_cell.angle_alpha   90.00
_cell.angle_beta   90.00
_cell.angle_gamma   90.00
#
_symmetry.space_group_name_H-M   'P 1'
#
loop_
_entity.id
_entity.type
_entity.pdbx_description
1 polymer ?
#
loop_
_entity_poly.entity_id
_entity_poly.type
_entity_poly.pdbx_seq_one_letter_code
_entity_poly.pdbx_strand_id
1 'polypeptide(L)'
;NANADANVIANVAAPTASPAIEAPKVVLAFRTEQIYICSREGAEIKPITQNEGLIYFYFVWSPDSSALAALATTFQEWNFLQYQAESKGELFTPAGRPRSVEKTGRERRLDDNLTIVRPVWSPDSAKIAVAFDKQVRIYDAIGDAPTQAAIPLRNQLLISSKAFDENLQRQLEGAENINAPANVNQETATLPDENSLVSFNPIINLEWTADELLYLQTGYIKQMKNETDSARSYLRWHRLIFSPQATALGN
;
A
#
# COMPACT_ATOMS: atom_id res chain seq x y z
N ASN A 1 -92.88 -10.37 -0.71
CA ASN A 1 -91.94 -9.24 -0.85
C ASN A 1 -90.70 -9.49 -0.03
N ALA A 2 -89.62 -9.78 -0.76
CA ALA A 2 -88.21 -9.43 -0.50
C ALA A 2 -87.52 -9.74 0.85
N ASN A 3 -86.43 -10.53 0.72
CA ASN A 3 -85.06 -10.30 1.23
C ASN A 3 -84.79 -10.36 2.74
N ALA A 4 -83.69 -10.93 3.24
CA ALA A 4 -82.54 -11.60 2.63
C ALA A 4 -81.81 -12.42 3.70
N ASP A 5 -81.61 -13.72 3.48
CA ASP A 5 -80.67 -14.53 4.27
C ASP A 5 -79.29 -14.45 3.60
N ALA A 6 -78.43 -13.58 4.13
CA ALA A 6 -77.05 -13.43 3.70
C ALA A 6 -76.23 -14.63 4.19
N ASN A 7 -76.01 -15.60 3.30
CA ASN A 7 -75.08 -16.71 3.53
C ASN A 7 -73.64 -16.16 3.43
N VAL A 8 -73.00 -15.96 4.58
CA VAL A 8 -71.59 -15.51 4.65
C VAL A 8 -70.70 -16.71 4.35
N ILE A 9 -70.22 -16.80 3.11
CA ILE A 9 -69.17 -17.74 2.73
C ILE A 9 -67.86 -17.23 3.34
N ALA A 10 -67.36 -17.91 4.37
CA ALA A 10 -66.04 -17.65 4.92
C ALA A 10 -64.99 -17.94 3.83
N ASN A 11 -64.38 -16.88 3.31
CA ASN A 11 -63.29 -16.96 2.35
C ASN A 11 -62.05 -17.46 3.11
N VAL A 12 -61.72 -18.75 2.97
CA VAL A 12 -60.49 -19.32 3.54
C VAL A 12 -59.32 -18.72 2.77
N ALA A 13 -58.55 -17.85 3.43
CA ALA A 13 -57.34 -17.27 2.86
C ALA A 13 -56.37 -18.40 2.43
N ALA A 14 -55.94 -18.37 1.18
CA ALA A 14 -54.90 -19.26 0.67
C ALA A 14 -53.62 -19.07 1.49
N PRO A 15 -52.85 -20.14 1.76
CA PRO A 15 -51.61 -20.03 2.51
C PRO A 15 -50.66 -19.09 1.74
N THR A 16 -50.23 -18.02 2.42
CA THR A 16 -49.21 -17.09 1.93
C THR A 16 -47.98 -17.91 1.57
N ALA A 17 -47.57 -17.87 0.30
CA ALA A 17 -46.36 -18.55 -0.16
C ALA A 17 -45.18 -18.09 0.71
N SER A 18 -44.52 -19.04 1.37
CA SER A 18 -43.28 -18.77 2.10
C SER A 18 -42.29 -18.09 1.15
N PRO A 19 -41.63 -16.98 1.53
CA PRO A 19 -40.67 -16.33 0.64
C PRO A 19 -39.63 -17.35 0.21
N ALA A 20 -39.49 -17.52 -1.10
CA ALA A 20 -38.50 -18.40 -1.67
C ALA A 20 -37.11 -17.87 -1.28
N ILE A 21 -36.38 -18.64 -0.48
CA ILE A 21 -34.98 -18.34 -0.18
C ILE A 21 -34.22 -18.54 -1.49
N GLU A 22 -33.71 -17.44 -2.06
CA GLU A 22 -32.87 -17.49 -3.26
C GLU A 22 -31.69 -18.44 -2.99
N ALA A 23 -31.49 -19.43 -3.87
CA ALA A 23 -30.37 -20.34 -3.74
C ALA A 23 -29.05 -19.55 -3.72
N PRO A 24 -28.08 -19.94 -2.88
CA PRO A 24 -26.82 -19.21 -2.78
C PRO A 24 -26.16 -19.12 -4.15
N LYS A 25 -25.85 -17.90 -4.59
CA LYS A 25 -25.12 -17.66 -5.84
C LYS A 25 -23.77 -18.38 -5.78
N VAL A 26 -23.43 -19.14 -6.82
CA VAL A 26 -22.15 -19.84 -6.90
C VAL A 26 -21.04 -18.79 -7.00
N VAL A 27 -20.25 -18.66 -5.93
CA VAL A 27 -19.05 -17.82 -5.91
C VAL A 27 -17.86 -18.67 -6.30
N LEU A 28 -17.09 -18.24 -7.29
CA LEU A 28 -15.84 -18.89 -7.65
C LEU A 28 -14.87 -18.80 -6.48
N ALA A 29 -14.54 -19.94 -5.84
CA ALA A 29 -13.61 -20.03 -4.73
C ALA A 29 -12.28 -20.65 -5.18
N PHE A 30 -11.19 -20.20 -4.57
CA PHE A 30 -9.83 -20.65 -4.87
C PHE A 30 -9.17 -21.26 -3.63
N ARG A 31 -8.08 -22.02 -3.84
CA ARG A 31 -7.33 -22.63 -2.74
C ARG A 31 -6.49 -21.62 -1.94
N THR A 32 -6.12 -20.51 -2.56
CA THR A 32 -5.40 -19.41 -1.91
C THR A 32 -6.27 -18.17 -1.86
N GLU A 33 -5.93 -17.27 -0.94
CA GLU A 33 -6.63 -16.00 -0.73
C GLU A 33 -6.72 -15.20 -2.03
N GLN A 34 -7.91 -14.72 -2.35
CA GLN A 34 -8.17 -13.85 -3.49
C GLN A 34 -8.90 -12.60 -3.04
N ILE A 35 -8.76 -11.53 -3.82
CA ILE A 35 -9.50 -10.30 -3.62
C ILE A 35 -10.81 -10.41 -4.40
N TYR A 36 -11.92 -10.23 -3.69
CA TYR A 36 -13.27 -10.16 -4.26
C TYR A 36 -13.80 -8.74 -4.19
N ILE A 37 -14.61 -8.39 -5.18
CA ILE A 37 -15.45 -7.19 -5.13
C ILE A 37 -16.92 -7.61 -5.18
N CYS A 38 -17.77 -6.78 -4.60
CA CYS A 38 -19.22 -6.95 -4.59
C CYS A 38 -19.90 -5.60 -4.82
N SER A 39 -21.20 -5.64 -5.12
CA SER A 39 -22.05 -4.44 -5.13
C SER A 39 -22.17 -3.88 -3.71
N ARG A 40 -22.68 -2.66 -3.60
CA ARG A 40 -22.92 -1.99 -2.31
C ARG A 40 -23.82 -2.82 -1.39
N GLU A 41 -24.73 -3.60 -1.96
CA GLU A 41 -25.70 -4.47 -1.28
C GLU A 41 -25.11 -5.85 -0.94
N GLY A 42 -23.83 -6.09 -1.26
CA GLY A 42 -23.18 -7.39 -1.09
C GLY A 42 -23.53 -8.41 -2.18
N ALA A 43 -24.20 -7.99 -3.25
CA ALA A 43 -24.49 -8.84 -4.40
C ALA A 43 -23.30 -8.88 -5.38
N GLU A 44 -23.41 -9.69 -6.44
CA GLU A 44 -22.44 -9.72 -7.56
C GLU A 44 -20.98 -9.96 -7.12
N ILE A 45 -20.80 -10.80 -6.09
CA ILE A 45 -19.48 -11.18 -5.60
C ILE A 45 -18.70 -11.82 -6.74
N LYS A 46 -17.58 -11.21 -7.12
CA LYS A 46 -16.66 -11.73 -8.14
C LYS A 46 -15.19 -11.52 -7.75
N PRO A 47 -14.32 -12.49 -8.04
CA PRO A 47 -12.89 -12.34 -7.82
C PRO A 47 -12.30 -11.38 -8.85
N ILE A 48 -11.40 -10.50 -8.41
CA ILE A 48 -10.55 -9.65 -9.27
C ILE A 48 -9.09 -10.11 -9.28
N THR A 49 -8.73 -11.07 -8.44
CA THR A 49 -7.48 -11.83 -8.54
C THR A 49 -7.82 -13.29 -8.78
N GLN A 50 -7.05 -13.97 -9.62
CA GLN A 50 -7.29 -15.38 -9.98
C GLN A 50 -6.00 -16.20 -10.02
N ASN A 51 -4.86 -15.60 -9.62
CA ASN A 51 -3.58 -16.29 -9.60
C ASN A 51 -3.50 -17.14 -8.33
N GLU A 52 -3.68 -18.46 -8.50
CA GLU A 52 -3.48 -19.40 -7.40
C GLU A 52 -2.03 -19.42 -6.92
N GLY A 53 -1.84 -19.63 -5.61
CA GLY A 53 -0.51 -19.71 -5.00
C GLY A 53 0.02 -18.37 -4.49
N LEU A 54 -0.68 -17.27 -4.76
CA LEU A 54 -0.36 -15.94 -4.22
C LEU A 54 -1.21 -15.60 -3.00
N ILE A 55 -0.59 -14.85 -2.10
CA ILE A 55 -1.21 -14.20 -0.95
C ILE A 55 -1.10 -12.70 -1.18
N TYR A 56 -2.23 -12.01 -1.18
CA TYR A 56 -2.31 -10.56 -1.42
C TYR A 56 -2.47 -9.80 -0.10
N PHE A 57 -1.68 -8.75 0.09
CA PHE A 57 -1.71 -7.90 1.28
C PHE A 57 -1.31 -6.47 0.92
N TYR A 58 -1.49 -5.54 1.87
CA TYR A 58 -1.21 -4.11 1.69
C TYR A 58 -1.75 -3.55 0.37
N PHE A 59 -3.08 -3.57 0.23
CA PHE A 59 -3.75 -3.07 -0.97
C PHE A 59 -4.33 -1.66 -0.78
N VAL A 60 -4.53 -0.99 -1.92
CA VAL A 60 -5.07 0.37 -2.01
C VAL A 60 -5.81 0.55 -3.33
N TRP A 61 -7.02 1.11 -3.27
CA TRP A 61 -7.76 1.51 -4.47
C TRP A 61 -7.11 2.73 -5.11
N SER A 62 -7.08 2.75 -6.43
CA SER A 62 -6.89 3.99 -7.17
C SER A 62 -7.99 4.99 -6.80
N PRO A 63 -7.70 6.29 -6.78
CA PRO A 63 -8.71 7.32 -6.48
C PRO A 63 -9.97 7.23 -7.36
N ASP A 64 -9.81 6.89 -8.64
CA ASP A 64 -10.92 6.67 -9.59
C ASP A 64 -11.62 5.30 -9.44
N SER A 65 -11.16 4.46 -8.51
CA SER A 65 -11.63 3.10 -8.27
C SER A 65 -11.53 2.16 -9.47
N SER A 66 -10.70 2.43 -10.48
CA SER A 66 -10.53 1.55 -11.65
C SER A 66 -9.69 0.30 -11.33
N ALA A 67 -8.75 0.40 -10.39
CA ALA A 67 -7.81 -0.67 -10.04
C ALA A 67 -7.37 -0.65 -8.57
N LEU A 68 -6.78 -1.75 -8.11
CA LEU A 68 -6.03 -1.84 -6.86
C LEU A 68 -4.54 -1.87 -7.17
N ALA A 69 -3.73 -1.27 -6.28
CA ALA A 69 -2.34 -1.65 -6.13
C ALA A 69 -2.25 -2.57 -4.89
N ALA A 70 -1.45 -3.62 -4.95
CA ALA A 70 -1.28 -4.57 -3.86
C ALA A 70 0.16 -5.09 -3.82
N LEU A 71 0.57 -5.61 -2.67
CA LEU A 71 1.71 -6.51 -2.60
C LEU A 71 1.20 -7.96 -2.66
N ALA A 72 1.97 -8.81 -3.31
CA ALA A 72 1.70 -10.25 -3.31
C ALA A 72 2.98 -11.06 -3.18
N THR A 73 2.91 -12.16 -2.46
CA THR A 73 4.00 -13.13 -2.35
C THR A 73 3.47 -14.55 -2.53
N THR A 74 4.33 -15.49 -2.87
CA THR A 74 3.91 -16.89 -2.95
C THR A 74 3.72 -17.49 -1.56
N PHE A 75 2.88 -18.51 -1.43
CA PHE A 75 2.69 -19.23 -0.16
C PHE A 75 4.02 -19.76 0.42
N GLN A 76 4.93 -20.24 -0.44
CA GLN A 76 6.24 -20.72 -0.01
C GLN A 76 7.13 -19.59 0.53
N GLU A 77 7.19 -18.45 -0.15
CA GLU A 77 7.92 -17.27 0.31
C GLU A 77 7.36 -16.72 1.62
N TRP A 78 6.03 -16.69 1.77
CA TRP A 78 5.38 -16.30 3.01
C TRP A 78 5.84 -17.18 4.18
N ASN A 79 5.73 -18.50 4.04
CA ASN A 79 6.13 -19.44 5.08
C ASN A 79 7.62 -19.32 5.42
N PHE A 80 8.47 -19.10 4.41
CA PHE A 80 9.89 -18.91 4.62
C PHE A 80 10.18 -17.63 5.41
N LEU A 81 9.58 -16.50 5.04
CA LEU A 81 9.75 -15.23 5.75
C LEU A 81 9.19 -15.30 7.18
N GLN A 82 8.06 -15.99 7.36
CA GLN A 82 7.47 -16.23 8.67
C GLN A 82 8.40 -17.07 9.55
N TYR A 83 8.92 -18.19 9.03
CA TYR A 83 9.88 -19.03 9.75
C TYR A 83 11.15 -18.24 10.12
N GLN A 84 11.66 -17.39 9.22
CA GLN A 84 12.80 -16.53 9.53
C GLN A 84 12.50 -15.57 10.69
N ALA A 85 11.34 -14.89 10.66
CA ALA A 85 10.95 -13.99 11.74
C ALA A 85 10.82 -14.76 13.07
N GLU A 86 10.18 -15.93 13.05
CA GLU A 86 10.02 -16.78 14.23
C GLU A 86 11.37 -17.23 14.80
N SER A 87 12.31 -17.63 13.96
CA SER A 87 13.67 -18.04 14.36
C SER A 87 14.46 -16.92 15.03
N LYS A 88 14.14 -15.66 14.72
CA LYS A 88 14.74 -14.45 15.30
C LYS A 88 13.96 -13.91 16.50
N GLY A 89 12.80 -14.49 16.84
CA GLY A 89 11.89 -13.94 17.85
C GLY A 89 11.23 -12.63 17.42
N GLU A 90 11.23 -12.32 16.12
CA GLU A 90 10.63 -11.12 15.53
C GLU A 90 9.12 -11.33 15.30
N LEU A 91 8.35 -10.24 15.34
CA LEU A 91 6.99 -10.23 14.82
C LEU A 91 7.06 -10.29 13.29
N PHE A 92 6.31 -11.22 12.70
CA PHE A 92 6.33 -11.40 11.26
C PHE A 92 5.74 -10.17 10.53
N THR A 93 6.55 -9.58 9.64
CA THR A 93 6.12 -8.52 8.72
C THR A 93 6.22 -9.04 7.30
N PRO A 94 5.11 -9.12 6.54
CA PRO A 94 5.13 -9.66 5.20
C PRO A 94 5.81 -8.71 4.21
N ALA A 95 6.59 -9.29 3.30
CA ALA A 95 7.21 -8.59 2.19
C ALA A 95 6.77 -9.23 0.86
N GLY A 96 6.45 -8.41 -0.13
CA GLY A 96 5.82 -8.87 -1.37
C GLY A 96 6.17 -8.02 -2.57
N ARG A 97 5.81 -8.53 -3.74
CA ARG A 97 6.04 -7.86 -5.03
C ARG A 97 4.86 -6.96 -5.35
N PRO A 98 5.08 -5.71 -5.78
CA PRO A 98 4.01 -4.80 -6.12
C PRO A 98 3.31 -5.22 -7.41
N ARG A 99 1.99 -5.08 -7.41
CA ARG A 99 1.12 -5.44 -8.53
C ARG A 99 -0.01 -4.42 -8.69
N SER A 100 -0.47 -4.23 -9.93
CA SER A 100 -1.74 -3.57 -10.23
C SER A 100 -2.78 -4.63 -10.59
N VAL A 101 -4.00 -4.49 -10.05
CA VAL A 101 -5.12 -5.41 -10.24
C VAL A 101 -6.34 -4.59 -10.69
N GLU A 102 -6.72 -4.72 -11.95
CA GLU A 102 -7.91 -4.06 -12.49
C GLU A 102 -9.20 -4.78 -12.07
N LYS A 103 -10.33 -4.07 -12.03
CA LYS A 103 -11.66 -4.66 -11.79
C LYS A 103 -12.07 -5.74 -12.80
N THR A 104 -11.41 -5.78 -13.96
CA THR A 104 -11.60 -6.78 -15.01
C THR A 104 -11.00 -8.14 -14.64
N GLY A 105 -10.20 -8.23 -13.58
CA GLY A 105 -9.41 -9.40 -13.24
C GLY A 105 -8.01 -9.37 -13.86
N ARG A 106 -7.70 -8.35 -14.67
CA ARG A 106 -6.38 -8.17 -15.25
C ARG A 106 -5.38 -7.78 -14.17
N GLU A 107 -4.36 -8.59 -14.02
CA GLU A 107 -3.29 -8.36 -13.04
C GLU A 107 -1.94 -8.19 -13.75
N ARG A 108 -1.16 -7.23 -13.26
CA ARG A 108 0.19 -6.97 -13.74
C ARG A 108 1.15 -6.81 -12.59
N ARG A 109 2.25 -7.56 -12.63
CA ARG A 109 3.37 -7.40 -11.70
C ARG A 109 4.20 -6.18 -12.12
N LEU A 110 4.43 -5.27 -11.18
CA LEU A 110 5.16 -4.02 -11.41
C LEU A 110 6.67 -4.18 -11.20
N ASP A 111 7.06 -5.02 -10.24
CA ASP A 111 8.47 -5.28 -9.93
C ASP A 111 8.71 -6.72 -9.45
N ASP A 112 9.96 -7.16 -9.55
CA ASP A 112 10.43 -8.46 -9.05
C ASP A 112 10.95 -8.39 -7.61
N ASN A 113 11.33 -7.21 -7.14
CA ASN A 113 11.86 -7.00 -5.80
C ASN A 113 10.75 -7.08 -4.75
N LEU A 114 11.09 -7.61 -3.58
CA LEU A 114 10.22 -7.62 -2.41
C LEU A 114 10.29 -6.27 -1.70
N THR A 115 9.15 -5.80 -1.21
CA THR A 115 9.07 -4.64 -0.32
C THR A 115 8.09 -4.92 0.81
N ILE A 116 8.29 -4.24 1.94
CA ILE A 116 7.34 -4.18 3.06
C ILE A 116 6.48 -2.91 3.01
N VAL A 117 6.78 -1.99 2.10
CA VAL A 117 6.13 -0.68 2.02
C VAL A 117 4.88 -0.80 1.17
N ARG A 118 3.74 -0.39 1.74
CA ARG A 118 2.46 -0.34 1.03
C ARG A 118 2.58 0.58 -0.19
N PRO A 119 2.16 0.15 -1.39
CA PRO A 119 2.14 1.01 -2.57
C PRO A 119 1.12 2.14 -2.39
N VAL A 120 1.32 3.25 -3.09
CA VAL A 120 0.36 4.37 -3.14
C VAL A 120 0.10 4.81 -4.58
N TRP A 121 -1.12 5.25 -4.83
CA TRP A 121 -1.53 5.81 -6.11
C TRP A 121 -1.25 7.30 -6.17
N SER A 122 -0.91 7.80 -7.36
CA SER A 122 -1.02 9.23 -7.63
C SER A 122 -2.48 9.68 -7.55
N PRO A 123 -2.75 10.96 -7.19
CA PRO A 123 -4.13 11.47 -7.06
C PRO A 123 -4.94 11.38 -8.36
N ASP A 124 -4.28 11.49 -9.51
CA ASP A 124 -4.87 11.35 -10.85
C ASP A 124 -5.12 9.88 -11.28
N SER A 125 -4.80 8.90 -10.44
CA SER A 125 -4.90 7.45 -10.73
C SER A 125 -4.02 6.95 -11.89
N ALA A 126 -3.09 7.76 -12.40
CA ALA A 126 -2.27 7.38 -13.54
C ALA A 126 -1.01 6.57 -13.17
N LYS A 127 -0.54 6.68 -11.92
CA LYS A 127 0.74 6.14 -11.47
C LYS A 127 0.66 5.46 -10.11
N ILE A 128 1.60 4.55 -9.88
CA ILE A 128 1.79 3.86 -8.61
C ILE A 128 3.22 4.10 -8.14
N ALA A 129 3.38 4.57 -6.90
CA ALA A 129 4.67 4.67 -6.23
C ALA A 129 4.91 3.46 -5.32
N VAL A 130 6.13 2.93 -5.38
CA VAL A 130 6.61 1.84 -4.52
C VAL A 130 7.99 2.22 -3.99
N ALA A 131 8.26 1.90 -2.72
CA ALA A 131 9.57 2.13 -2.13
C ALA A 131 10.34 0.82 -1.93
N PHE A 132 11.65 0.88 -2.15
CA PHE A 132 12.61 -0.17 -1.88
C PHE A 132 13.80 0.44 -1.16
N ASP A 133 13.97 0.13 0.13
CA ASP A 133 15.06 0.65 0.94
C ASP A 133 15.18 2.19 0.85
N LYS A 134 16.19 2.75 0.15
CA LYS A 134 16.38 4.20 -0.08
C LYS A 134 16.04 4.64 -1.52
N GLN A 135 15.14 3.93 -2.18
CA GLN A 135 14.73 4.22 -3.56
C GLN A 135 13.21 4.25 -3.64
N VAL A 136 12.68 5.21 -4.40
CA VAL A 136 11.29 5.22 -4.85
C VAL A 136 11.26 4.82 -6.33
N ARG A 137 10.31 3.97 -6.71
CA ARG A 137 10.01 3.65 -8.11
C ARG A 137 8.59 4.08 -8.42
N ILE A 138 8.42 4.75 -9.55
CA ILE A 138 7.13 5.19 -10.08
C ILE A 138 6.82 4.36 -11.33
N TYR A 139 5.65 3.73 -11.34
CA TYR A 139 5.15 2.94 -12.46
C TYR A 139 3.95 3.62 -13.07
N ASP A 140 3.80 3.57 -14.39
CA ASP A 140 2.51 3.87 -14.98
C ASP A 140 1.54 2.74 -14.64
N ALA A 141 0.33 3.13 -14.22
CA ALA A 141 -0.73 2.19 -13.90
C ALA A 141 -1.38 1.61 -15.17
N ILE A 142 -1.44 2.43 -16.21
CA ILE A 142 -2.07 2.12 -17.49
C ILE A 142 -1.01 1.69 -18.51
N GLY A 143 -1.35 0.68 -19.31
CA GLY A 143 -0.52 0.20 -20.41
C GLY A 143 0.18 -1.12 -20.14
N ASP A 144 0.70 -1.72 -21.22
CA ASP A 144 1.23 -3.08 -21.21
C ASP A 144 2.74 -3.11 -20.96
N ALA A 145 3.44 -2.02 -21.28
CA ALA A 145 4.86 -1.88 -21.04
C ALA A 145 5.11 -1.42 -19.60
N PRO A 146 6.00 -2.09 -18.84
CA PRO A 146 6.45 -1.60 -17.55
C PRO A 146 7.34 -0.37 -17.76
N THR A 147 6.73 0.80 -17.81
CA THR A 147 7.44 2.07 -17.65
C THR A 147 7.75 2.24 -16.17
N GLN A 148 9.02 2.44 -15.86
CA GLN A 148 9.49 2.69 -14.50
C GLN A 148 10.42 3.88 -14.48
N ALA A 149 10.22 4.77 -13.52
CA ALA A 149 11.19 5.77 -13.13
C ALA A 149 11.78 5.37 -11.77
N ALA A 150 13.07 5.06 -11.74
CA ALA A 150 13.80 4.76 -10.51
C ALA A 150 14.42 6.04 -9.96
N ILE A 151 14.09 6.39 -8.73
CA ILE A 151 14.53 7.60 -8.04
C ILE A 151 15.39 7.17 -6.85
N PRO A 152 16.71 6.99 -7.04
CA PRO A 152 17.62 6.67 -5.95
C PRO A 152 17.76 7.89 -5.03
N LEU A 153 17.46 7.72 -3.75
CA LEU A 153 17.50 8.80 -2.75
C LEU A 153 18.65 8.66 -1.76
N ARG A 154 19.53 7.65 -1.94
CA ARG A 154 20.62 7.33 -1.01
C ARG A 154 21.42 8.57 -0.62
N ASN A 155 21.93 9.33 -1.59
CA ASN A 155 22.79 10.47 -1.32
C ASN A 155 22.04 11.61 -0.62
N GLN A 156 20.83 11.91 -1.08
CA GLN A 156 19.97 12.95 -0.50
C GLN A 156 19.59 12.62 0.95
N LEU A 157 19.24 11.36 1.21
CA LEU A 157 18.92 10.88 2.56
C LEU A 157 20.15 10.86 3.46
N LEU A 158 21.34 10.57 2.93
CA LEU A 158 22.59 10.56 3.68
C LEU A 158 22.96 11.96 4.17
N ILE A 159 22.92 12.94 3.26
CA ILE A 159 23.15 14.36 3.59
C ILE A 159 22.10 14.85 4.60
N SER A 160 20.82 14.54 4.34
CA SER A 160 19.71 14.89 5.24
C SER A 160 19.84 14.25 6.63
N SER A 161 20.40 13.04 6.73
CA SER A 161 20.60 12.33 8.00
C SER A 161 21.75 12.91 8.80
N LYS A 162 22.88 13.25 8.16
CA LYS A 162 23.96 13.97 8.83
C LYS A 162 23.48 15.29 9.45
N ALA A 163 22.77 16.10 8.68
CA ALA A 163 22.25 17.38 9.17
C ALA A 163 21.27 17.21 10.35
N PHE A 164 20.48 16.13 10.34
CA PHE A 164 19.56 15.82 11.42
C PHE A 164 20.28 15.37 12.70
N ASP A 165 21.25 14.45 12.58
CA ASP A 165 22.01 13.94 13.72
C ASP A 165 22.84 15.05 14.38
N GLU A 166 23.46 15.93 13.58
CA GLU A 166 24.17 17.12 14.07
C GLU A 166 23.24 18.13 14.77
N ASN A 167 22.00 18.27 14.32
CA ASN A 167 21.01 19.12 14.99
C ASN A 167 20.54 18.49 16.30
N LEU A 168 20.28 17.19 16.31
CA LEU A 168 19.89 16.44 17.51
C LEU A 168 20.97 16.53 18.58
N GLN A 169 22.25 16.38 18.20
CA GLN A 169 23.37 16.52 19.14
C GLN A 169 23.44 17.93 19.73
N ARG A 170 23.32 18.98 18.91
CA ARG A 170 23.30 20.37 19.40
C ARG A 170 22.13 20.66 20.34
N GLN A 171 20.96 20.06 20.09
CA GLN A 171 19.81 20.17 20.98
C GLN A 171 20.07 19.50 22.33
N LEU A 172 20.70 18.32 22.34
CA LEU A 172 21.07 17.62 23.57
C LEU A 172 22.15 18.36 24.38
N GLU A 173 23.05 19.08 23.70
CA GLU A 173 24.09 19.91 24.30
C GLU A 173 23.60 21.29 24.77
N GLY A 174 22.29 21.60 24.62
CA GLY A 174 21.67 22.82 25.15
C GLY A 174 21.94 24.09 24.34
N ALA A 175 22.25 23.98 23.04
CA ALA A 175 22.47 25.14 22.19
C ALA A 175 21.15 25.87 21.84
N GLU A 176 20.96 27.07 22.39
CA GLU A 176 19.85 27.98 22.08
C GLU A 176 19.94 28.51 20.64
N ASN A 177 19.42 27.77 19.65
CA ASN A 177 18.81 28.26 18.40
C ASN A 177 18.51 27.09 17.45
N ILE A 178 17.28 26.55 17.53
CA ILE A 178 16.91 25.26 16.93
C ILE A 178 16.21 25.39 15.55
N ASN A 179 15.91 26.60 15.09
CA ASN A 179 15.07 26.82 13.90
C ASN A 179 15.85 27.22 12.63
N ALA A 180 16.87 26.45 12.25
CA ALA A 180 17.41 26.55 10.90
C ALA A 180 16.78 25.46 10.01
N PRO A 181 16.07 25.80 8.92
CA PRO A 181 15.51 24.81 8.02
C PRO A 181 16.64 23.98 7.39
N ALA A 182 16.54 22.64 7.50
CA ALA A 182 17.48 21.66 6.97
C ALA A 182 17.47 21.56 5.44
N ASN A 183 17.16 22.65 4.74
CA ASN A 183 17.15 22.71 3.29
C ASN A 183 18.48 23.30 2.83
N VAL A 184 19.55 22.56 3.07
CA VAL A 184 20.89 22.95 2.64
C VAL A 184 21.31 22.02 1.52
N ASN A 185 21.26 22.52 0.28
CA ASN A 185 22.11 22.04 -0.80
C ASN A 185 23.56 22.35 -0.44
N GLN A 186 24.08 21.69 0.60
CA GLN A 186 25.47 21.80 0.99
C GLN A 186 26.23 20.81 0.12
N GLU A 187 26.96 21.35 -0.85
CA GLU A 187 28.00 20.65 -1.60
C GLU A 187 29.06 20.15 -0.61
N THR A 188 28.80 19.01 0.02
CA THR A 188 29.79 18.28 0.80
C THR A 188 30.66 17.53 -0.22
N ALA A 189 31.92 17.93 -0.33
CA ALA A 189 32.89 17.32 -1.25
C ALA A 189 33.13 15.82 -0.98
N THR A 190 32.66 15.29 0.15
CA THR A 190 32.68 13.87 0.50
C THR A 190 31.34 13.47 1.14
N LEU A 191 30.79 12.35 0.68
CA LEU A 191 29.56 11.78 1.25
C LEU A 191 29.83 11.30 2.69
N PRO A 192 28.89 11.50 3.64
CA PRO A 192 29.01 10.98 5.01
C PRO A 192 29.16 9.45 5.07
N ASP A 193 29.73 8.91 6.16
CA ASP A 193 29.74 7.46 6.38
C ASP A 193 28.37 6.97 6.86
N GLU A 194 27.81 5.98 6.17
CA GLU A 194 26.48 5.42 6.42
C GLU A 194 26.37 4.80 7.81
N ASN A 195 27.40 4.09 8.27
CA ASN A 195 27.38 3.40 9.56
C ASN A 195 27.46 4.34 10.77
N SER A 196 27.85 5.59 10.54
CA SER A 196 27.94 6.60 11.60
C SER A 196 26.60 7.30 11.89
N LEU A 197 25.62 7.16 11.00
CA LEU A 197 24.37 7.92 11.05
C LEU A 197 23.22 7.08 11.57
N VAL A 198 22.73 7.40 12.77
CA VAL A 198 21.61 6.68 13.41
C VAL A 198 20.29 7.00 12.71
N SER A 199 20.17 8.18 12.09
CA SER A 199 18.96 8.55 11.36
C SER A 199 18.92 8.10 9.89
N PHE A 200 19.99 7.48 9.37
CA PHE A 200 20.03 6.98 7.99
C PHE A 200 19.32 5.62 7.86
N ASN A 201 18.02 5.68 7.64
CA ASN A 201 17.11 4.53 7.71
C ASN A 201 16.39 4.27 6.37
N PRO A 202 15.88 3.04 6.14
CA PRO A 202 15.06 2.74 4.97
C PRO A 202 13.74 3.53 4.97
N ILE A 203 13.14 3.65 3.79
CA ILE A 203 11.77 4.12 3.61
C ILE A 203 10.81 3.04 4.11
N ILE A 204 9.86 3.44 4.95
CA ILE A 204 8.88 2.55 5.57
C ILE A 204 7.43 2.94 5.24
N ASN A 205 7.19 4.14 4.74
CA ASN A 205 5.86 4.60 4.35
C ASN A 205 5.92 5.60 3.19
N LEU A 206 4.84 5.65 2.41
CA LEU A 206 4.64 6.59 1.30
C LEU A 206 3.24 7.22 1.41
N GLU A 207 3.14 8.49 1.05
CA GLU A 207 1.85 9.21 0.94
C GLU A 207 1.89 10.17 -0.26
N TRP A 208 1.09 9.90 -1.29
CA TRP A 208 1.02 10.75 -2.49
C TRP A 208 -0.20 11.67 -2.38
N THR A 209 0.04 12.91 -1.94
CA THR A 209 -1.04 13.82 -1.51
C THR A 209 -1.46 14.82 -2.59
N ALA A 210 -0.59 15.11 -3.55
CA ALA A 210 -0.86 15.98 -4.68
C ALA A 210 -0.05 15.49 -5.90
N ASP A 211 -0.43 15.88 -7.11
CA ASP A 211 0.19 15.39 -8.35
C ASP A 211 1.72 15.55 -8.35
N GLU A 212 2.19 16.67 -7.80
CA GLU A 212 3.61 17.00 -7.72
C GLU A 212 4.28 16.59 -6.40
N LEU A 213 3.56 15.99 -5.44
CA LEU A 213 4.05 15.83 -4.08
C LEU A 213 3.83 14.42 -3.53
N LEU A 214 4.95 13.71 -3.37
CA LEU A 214 5.03 12.42 -2.68
C LEU A 214 5.81 12.58 -1.37
N TYR A 215 5.17 12.28 -0.25
CA TYR A 215 5.83 12.15 1.03
C TYR A 215 6.36 10.73 1.22
N LEU A 216 7.53 10.63 1.84
CA LEU A 216 8.12 9.36 2.24
C LEU A 216 8.60 9.45 3.68
N GLN A 217 8.33 8.41 4.46
CA GLN A 217 8.79 8.30 5.83
C GLN A 217 9.97 7.33 5.88
N THR A 218 11.07 7.77 6.48
CA THR A 218 12.22 6.91 6.80
C THR A 218 12.21 6.55 8.29
N GLY A 219 12.60 5.32 8.60
CA GLY A 219 12.72 4.84 9.98
C GLY A 219 13.14 3.38 10.05
N TYR A 220 13.70 2.98 11.19
CA TYR A 220 13.93 1.59 11.55
C TYR A 220 12.84 1.17 12.53
N ILE A 221 12.17 0.07 12.22
CA ILE A 221 11.16 -0.54 13.10
C ILE A 221 11.50 -2.02 13.16
N LYS A 222 11.89 -2.50 14.35
CA LYS A 222 12.06 -3.91 14.64
C LYS A 222 11.15 -4.28 15.80
N GLN A 223 10.09 -5.02 15.48
CA GLN A 223 9.14 -5.53 16.45
C GLN A 223 9.52 -6.95 16.84
N MET A 224 9.68 -7.17 18.14
CA MET A 224 10.00 -8.47 18.72
C MET A 224 8.73 -9.04 19.38
N LYS A 225 8.65 -10.38 19.50
CA LYS A 225 7.55 -11.04 20.24
C LYS A 225 7.51 -10.60 21.70
N ASN A 226 8.68 -10.35 22.28
CA ASN A 226 8.82 -9.67 23.55
C ASN A 226 8.96 -8.17 23.30
N GLU A 227 7.98 -7.38 23.74
CA GLU A 227 7.92 -5.95 23.44
C GLU A 227 9.13 -5.18 23.98
N THR A 228 9.72 -5.60 25.11
CA THR A 228 10.90 -4.94 25.71
C THR A 228 12.14 -4.97 24.82
N ASP A 229 12.20 -5.92 23.88
CA ASP A 229 13.34 -6.10 22.98
C ASP A 229 13.10 -5.40 21.63
N SER A 230 11.94 -4.77 21.46
CA SER A 230 11.60 -4.02 20.25
C SER A 230 12.40 -2.73 20.16
N ALA A 231 12.80 -2.36 18.95
CA ALA A 231 13.60 -1.17 18.69
C ALA A 231 12.96 -0.32 17.58
N ARG A 232 13.02 1.00 17.77
CA ARG A 232 12.55 1.98 16.79
C ARG A 232 13.49 3.17 16.72
N SER A 233 13.82 3.63 15.52
CA SER A 233 14.54 4.90 15.32
C SER A 233 13.59 6.09 15.31
N TYR A 234 14.16 7.30 15.22
CA TYR A 234 13.42 8.49 14.85
C TYR A 234 12.77 8.30 13.47
N LEU A 235 11.48 8.63 13.39
CA LEU A 235 10.76 8.69 12.14
C LEU A 235 10.93 10.06 11.51
N ARG A 236 11.23 10.08 10.21
CA ARG A 236 11.47 11.32 9.49
C ARG A 236 10.67 11.34 8.22
N TRP A 237 9.85 12.37 8.06
CA TRP A 237 9.15 12.66 6.82
C TRP A 237 10.03 13.48 5.90
N HIS A 238 10.06 13.08 4.64
CA HIS A 238 10.70 13.79 3.55
C HIS A 238 9.65 14.01 2.46
N ARG A 239 9.89 15.01 1.61
CA ARG A 239 9.07 15.29 0.44
C ARG A 239 9.88 15.08 -0.83
N LEU A 240 9.27 14.42 -1.80
CA LEU A 240 9.73 14.33 -3.17
C LEU A 240 8.80 15.19 -4.02
N ILE A 241 9.38 16.17 -4.72
CA ILE A 241 8.64 17.09 -5.57
C ILE A 241 8.89 16.71 -7.03
N PHE A 242 7.84 16.43 -7.78
CA PHE A 242 7.92 16.14 -9.20
C PHE A 242 7.80 17.43 -10.00
N SER A 243 8.66 17.58 -11.01
CA SER A 243 8.44 18.59 -12.04
C SER A 243 7.47 18.02 -13.10
N PRO A 244 6.63 18.87 -13.72
CA PRO A 244 5.87 18.48 -14.89
C PRO A 244 6.77 17.87 -15.96
N GLN A 245 6.31 16.81 -16.63
CA GLN A 245 7.02 16.30 -17.80
C GLN A 245 6.95 17.34 -18.92
N ALA A 246 8.07 17.54 -19.62
CA ALA A 246 8.07 18.42 -20.78
C ALA A 246 7.11 17.87 -21.83
N THR A 247 6.04 18.60 -22.12
CA THR A 247 5.14 18.29 -23.22
C THR A 247 5.92 18.47 -24.51
N ALA A 248 6.17 17.38 -25.25
CA ALA A 248 6.66 17.52 -26.61
C ALA A 248 5.62 18.32 -27.39
N LEU A 249 5.99 19.51 -27.87
CA LEU A 249 5.21 20.24 -28.86
C LEU A 249 5.15 19.33 -30.08
N GLY A 250 3.94 18.83 -30.39
CA GLY A 250 3.72 17.97 -31.54
C GLY A 250 4.23 18.64 -32.81
N ASN A 251 4.99 17.90 -33.61
CA ASN A 251 5.29 18.24 -34.99
C ASN A 251 4.04 18.10 -35.85
#